data_AF-K0STN4-F1
#
_entry.id   AF-K0STN4-F1
#
_cell.length_a   1.000
_cell.length_b   1.000
_cell.length_c   1.000
_cell.angle_alpha   90.00
_cell.angle_beta   90.00
_cell.angle_gamma   90.00
#
_symmetry.space_group_name_H-M   'P 1'
#
loop_
_entity.id
_entity.type
_entity.pdbx_description
1 polymer ?
#
loop_
_entity_poly.entity_id
_entity_poly.type
_entity_poly.pdbx_seq_one_letter_code
_entity_poly.pdbx_strand_id
1 'polypeptide(L)'
;MVSERSFIDNVYLEPIDVLTIHPSPPHRRQQRKKELKKNKTSRTKARDAQVAATKSLDEIKSEIAKLERRQNRSIDSTGSALDANDTKKLERLRKELKIVQAEAGKRKLLADQAQLERDRELISAQRTVEGVKQLNESKYSLVERFASVYYDPNLNPFGAPAPGQPRLYFADPDGRTTTMDSNLAIVPLRLRPKFDEERGITNEGTGSMGNKRRWDQREESTHPLFPPPPVPKREKPTSPPPKHESRVEQKAVKEAVKEEKKEIDLSKPPPLPAPSKSVLRAAKRGKKNSMVDIWASQDELVYEQAVGGGSMEGIFEQEATKEEHIPRWKRDRMKKSKQNVVDNGDV
;
A
#
# COMPACT_ATOMS: atom_id res chain seq x y z
N MET A 1 74.02 -0.58 -43.23
CA MET A 1 72.75 0.08 -43.59
C MET A 1 71.85 -0.95 -44.26
N VAL A 2 70.93 -1.54 -43.51
CA VAL A 2 69.92 -2.48 -44.04
C VAL A 2 68.57 -1.92 -43.62
N SER A 3 67.74 -1.59 -44.61
CA SER A 3 66.41 -1.01 -44.41
C SER A 3 65.39 -2.16 -44.40
N GLU A 4 64.84 -2.43 -43.22
CA GLU A 4 63.75 -3.41 -43.05
C GLU A 4 62.45 -2.83 -43.64
N ARG A 5 61.95 -3.48 -44.69
CA ARG A 5 60.60 -3.24 -45.22
C ARG A 5 59.60 -4.01 -44.36
N SER A 6 58.78 -3.27 -43.63
CA SER A 6 57.61 -3.79 -42.91
C SER A 6 56.59 -4.38 -43.88
N PHE A 7 56.47 -5.70 -43.87
CA PHE A 7 55.46 -6.48 -44.57
C PHE A 7 54.16 -6.36 -43.76
N ILE A 8 53.24 -5.51 -44.20
CA ILE A 8 51.90 -5.42 -43.62
C ILE A 8 51.06 -6.50 -44.29
N ASP A 9 50.85 -7.60 -43.58
CA ASP A 9 49.92 -8.66 -43.97
C ASP A 9 48.49 -8.13 -43.95
N ASN A 10 47.99 -7.75 -45.13
CA ASN A 10 46.57 -7.52 -45.40
C ASN A 10 45.83 -8.86 -45.36
N VAL A 11 45.46 -9.30 -44.16
CA VAL A 11 44.48 -10.37 -43.97
C VAL A 11 43.11 -9.80 -44.36
N TYR A 12 42.72 -10.06 -45.61
CA TYR A 12 41.34 -9.87 -46.07
C TYR A 12 40.43 -10.80 -45.27
N LEU A 13 39.84 -10.28 -44.19
CA LEU A 13 38.66 -10.89 -43.59
C LEU A 13 37.51 -10.68 -44.59
N GLU A 14 37.18 -11.73 -45.35
CA GLU A 14 35.93 -11.74 -46.10
C GLU A 14 34.77 -11.50 -45.11
N PRO A 15 33.86 -10.57 -45.41
CA PRO A 15 32.68 -10.39 -44.60
C PRO A 15 31.89 -11.70 -44.68
N ILE A 16 31.88 -12.44 -43.56
CA ILE A 16 30.97 -13.55 -43.36
C ILE A 16 29.58 -12.96 -43.55
N ASP A 17 28.99 -13.20 -44.71
CA ASP A 17 27.59 -12.90 -44.98
C ASP A 17 26.80 -13.71 -43.94
N VAL A 18 26.49 -13.06 -42.83
CA VAL A 18 25.59 -13.57 -41.80
C VAL A 18 24.27 -13.75 -42.51
N LEU A 19 24.08 -14.94 -43.08
CA LEU A 19 22.82 -15.45 -43.61
C LEU A 19 21.81 -15.17 -42.53
N THR A 20 21.11 -14.06 -42.69
CA THR A 20 20.11 -13.60 -41.76
C THR A 20 18.97 -14.55 -41.98
N ILE A 21 18.99 -15.67 -41.24
CA ILE A 21 18.00 -16.74 -41.32
C ILE A 21 16.68 -16.08 -40.96
N HIS A 22 15.98 -15.60 -41.99
CA HIS A 22 14.69 -14.97 -41.83
C HIS A 22 13.80 -16.03 -41.20
N PRO A 23 13.29 -15.79 -39.97
CA PRO A 23 12.51 -16.81 -39.27
C PRO A 23 11.38 -17.21 -40.21
N SER A 24 11.25 -18.51 -40.41
CA SER A 24 10.38 -19.07 -41.44
C SER A 24 8.99 -18.42 -41.35
N PRO A 25 8.32 -18.12 -42.48
CA PRO A 25 7.00 -17.51 -42.48
C PRO A 25 5.98 -18.07 -41.46
N PRO A 26 5.93 -19.39 -41.15
CA PRO A 26 5.06 -19.89 -40.08
C PRO A 26 5.47 -19.41 -38.67
N HIS A 27 6.76 -19.30 -38.36
CA HIS A 27 7.24 -18.80 -37.06
C HIS A 27 6.79 -17.36 -36.80
N ARG A 28 6.88 -16.50 -37.83
CA ARG A 28 6.38 -15.11 -37.75
C ARG A 28 4.88 -15.02 -37.50
N ARG A 29 4.08 -15.88 -38.15
CA ARG A 29 2.62 -15.93 -37.92
C ARG A 29 2.29 -16.38 -36.49
N GLN A 30 3.02 -17.37 -35.97
CA GLN A 30 2.85 -17.83 -34.58
C GLN A 30 3.21 -16.74 -33.58
N GLN A 31 4.32 -16.03 -33.82
CA GLN A 31 4.74 -14.90 -32.98
C GLN A 31 3.69 -13.79 -32.97
N ARG A 32 3.21 -13.35 -34.13
CA ARG A 32 2.12 -12.35 -34.23
C ARG A 32 0.85 -12.78 -33.48
N LYS A 33 0.49 -14.07 -33.56
CA LYS A 33 -0.67 -14.60 -32.81
C LYS A 33 -0.44 -14.56 -31.30
N LYS A 34 0.78 -14.84 -30.83
CA LYS A 34 1.16 -14.71 -29.41
C LYS A 34 1.09 -13.25 -28.96
N GLU A 35 1.68 -12.33 -29.73
CA GLU A 35 1.65 -10.89 -29.46
C GLU A 35 0.22 -10.33 -29.43
N LEU A 36 -0.62 -10.71 -30.41
CA LEU A 36 -2.02 -10.27 -30.45
C LEU A 36 -2.83 -10.80 -29.26
N LYS A 37 -2.57 -12.04 -28.81
CA LYS A 37 -3.16 -12.58 -27.58
C LYS A 37 -2.70 -11.79 -26.35
N LYS A 38 -1.40 -11.53 -26.21
CA LYS A 38 -0.83 -10.73 -25.11
C LYS A 38 -1.48 -9.33 -25.07
N ASN A 39 -1.58 -8.66 -26.21
CA ASN A 39 -2.21 -7.34 -26.31
C ASN A 39 -3.69 -7.38 -25.95
N LYS A 40 -4.43 -8.40 -26.41
CA LYS A 40 -5.84 -8.57 -26.03
C LYS A 40 -5.99 -8.78 -24.52
N THR A 41 -5.17 -9.64 -23.91
CA THR A 41 -5.20 -9.85 -22.46
C THR A 41 -4.80 -8.62 -21.67
N SER A 42 -3.80 -7.87 -22.13
CA SER A 42 -3.37 -6.61 -21.51
C SER A 42 -4.49 -5.58 -21.54
N ARG A 43 -5.12 -5.37 -22.71
CA ARG A 43 -6.28 -4.45 -22.84
C ARG A 43 -7.46 -4.85 -21.96
N THR A 44 -7.74 -6.15 -21.82
CA THR A 44 -8.80 -6.61 -20.91
C THR A 44 -8.42 -6.34 -19.46
N LYS A 45 -7.18 -6.66 -19.04
CA LYS A 45 -6.70 -6.37 -17.69
C LYS A 45 -6.75 -4.88 -17.36
N ALA A 46 -6.31 -4.01 -18.27
CA ALA A 46 -6.35 -2.57 -18.10
C ALA A 46 -7.79 -2.06 -17.91
N ARG A 47 -8.73 -2.56 -18.73
CA ARG A 47 -10.15 -2.24 -18.58
C ARG A 47 -10.71 -2.72 -17.23
N ASP A 48 -10.38 -3.94 -16.82
CA ASP A 48 -10.86 -4.53 -15.58
C ASP A 48 -10.30 -3.77 -14.36
N ALA A 49 -9.02 -3.37 -14.42
CA ALA A 49 -8.39 -2.50 -13.42
C ALA A 49 -9.07 -1.13 -13.34
N GLN A 50 -9.39 -0.52 -14.49
CA GLN A 50 -10.13 0.74 -14.52
C GLN A 50 -11.53 0.61 -13.91
N VAL A 51 -12.24 -0.49 -14.18
CA VAL A 51 -13.54 -0.79 -13.56
C VAL A 51 -13.39 -0.92 -12.03
N ALA A 52 -12.37 -1.64 -11.56
CA ALA A 52 -12.10 -1.81 -10.13
C ALA A 52 -11.63 -0.53 -9.42
N ALA A 53 -11.07 0.43 -10.15
CA ALA A 53 -10.66 1.72 -9.61
C ALA A 53 -11.82 2.73 -9.55
N THR A 54 -12.68 2.73 -10.57
CA THR A 54 -13.70 3.77 -10.75
C THR A 54 -15.06 3.45 -10.15
N LYS A 55 -15.44 2.17 -10.07
CA LYS A 55 -16.77 1.75 -9.60
C LYS A 55 -16.70 1.19 -8.19
N SER A 56 -17.64 1.62 -7.34
CA SER A 56 -17.79 1.03 -6.01
C SER A 56 -18.62 -0.26 -6.05
N LEU A 57 -18.38 -1.13 -5.06
CA LEU A 57 -19.10 -2.40 -4.92
C LEU A 57 -20.60 -2.20 -4.73
N ASP A 58 -20.98 -1.14 -4.01
CA ASP A 58 -22.37 -0.82 -3.67
C ASP A 58 -23.12 -0.20 -4.85
N GLU A 59 -22.46 0.63 -5.66
CA GLU A 59 -23.04 1.13 -6.92
C GLU A 59 -23.44 -0.02 -7.84
N ILE A 60 -22.54 -0.98 -8.08
CA ILE A 60 -22.80 -2.11 -8.97
C ILE A 60 -23.93 -2.98 -8.42
N LYS A 61 -23.93 -3.27 -7.10
CA LYS A 61 -25.01 -4.02 -6.45
C LYS A 61 -26.35 -3.30 -6.55
N SER A 62 -26.37 -2.00 -6.34
CA SER A 62 -27.59 -1.20 -6.41
C SER A 62 -28.18 -1.21 -7.83
N GLU A 63 -27.34 -1.15 -8.86
CA GLU A 63 -27.77 -1.17 -10.25
C GLU A 63 -28.28 -2.56 -10.67
N ILE A 64 -27.61 -3.64 -10.22
CA ILE A 64 -28.11 -5.00 -10.41
C ILE A 64 -29.49 -5.13 -9.75
N ALA A 65 -29.64 -4.69 -8.50
CA ALA A 65 -30.91 -4.76 -7.79
C ALA A 65 -32.03 -3.97 -8.51
N LYS A 66 -31.71 -2.82 -9.13
CA LYS A 66 -32.69 -2.07 -9.93
C LYS A 66 -33.12 -2.85 -11.18
N LEU A 67 -32.19 -3.45 -11.91
CA LEU A 67 -32.49 -4.24 -13.11
C LEU A 67 -33.27 -5.52 -12.75
N GLU A 68 -32.92 -6.19 -11.66
CA GLU A 68 -33.64 -7.37 -11.19
C GLU A 68 -35.06 -7.02 -10.71
N ARG A 69 -35.24 -5.88 -10.02
CA ARG A 69 -36.59 -5.37 -9.70
C ARG A 69 -37.40 -5.01 -10.94
N ARG A 70 -36.76 -4.48 -12.00
CA ARG A 70 -37.42 -4.22 -13.29
C ARG A 70 -37.78 -5.53 -13.97
N GLN A 71 -36.90 -6.53 -13.92
CA GLN A 71 -37.14 -7.87 -14.45
C GLN A 71 -38.37 -8.51 -13.80
N ASN A 72 -38.43 -8.53 -12.48
CA ASN A 72 -39.55 -9.12 -11.75
C ASN A 72 -40.87 -8.43 -12.09
N ARG A 73 -40.88 -7.09 -12.09
CA ARG A 73 -42.06 -6.31 -12.52
C ARG A 73 -42.47 -6.57 -13.97
N SER A 74 -41.51 -6.76 -14.87
CA SER A 74 -41.77 -7.08 -16.28
C SER A 74 -42.44 -8.45 -16.43
N ILE A 75 -41.91 -9.44 -15.71
CA ILE A 75 -42.44 -10.81 -15.69
C ILE A 75 -43.87 -10.80 -15.13
N ASP A 76 -44.12 -10.11 -14.02
CA ASP A 76 -45.44 -10.06 -13.39
C ASP A 76 -46.48 -9.30 -14.23
N SER A 77 -46.07 -8.23 -14.92
CA SER A 77 -47.00 -7.36 -15.66
C SER A 77 -47.31 -7.84 -17.08
N THR A 78 -46.33 -8.38 -17.79
CA THR A 78 -46.45 -8.70 -19.22
C THR A 78 -46.10 -10.15 -19.56
N GLY A 79 -45.60 -10.93 -18.59
CA GLY A 79 -45.01 -12.24 -18.87
C GLY A 79 -43.75 -12.18 -19.74
N SER A 80 -43.27 -10.97 -20.08
CA SER A 80 -42.16 -10.77 -21.00
C SER A 80 -40.86 -10.61 -20.24
N ALA A 81 -39.83 -11.30 -20.74
CA ALA A 81 -38.47 -11.16 -20.23
C ALA A 81 -37.94 -9.72 -20.45
N LEU A 82 -36.91 -9.35 -19.68
CA LEU A 82 -36.19 -8.08 -19.89
C LEU A 82 -35.77 -7.89 -21.35
N ASP A 83 -35.74 -6.64 -21.78
CA ASP A 83 -35.18 -6.25 -23.08
C ASP A 83 -33.77 -6.84 -23.27
N ALA A 84 -33.43 -7.20 -24.51
CA ALA A 84 -32.11 -7.74 -24.86
C ALA A 84 -30.94 -6.83 -24.45
N ASN A 85 -31.17 -5.53 -24.30
CA ASN A 85 -30.19 -4.58 -23.81
C ASN A 85 -30.02 -4.64 -22.29
N ASP A 86 -31.10 -4.81 -21.55
CA ASP A 86 -31.09 -4.91 -20.10
C ASP A 86 -30.48 -6.24 -19.64
N THR A 87 -30.75 -7.34 -20.34
CA THR A 87 -30.09 -8.63 -20.07
C THR A 87 -28.58 -8.56 -20.29
N LYS A 88 -28.12 -7.97 -21.39
CA LYS A 88 -26.69 -7.72 -21.65
C LYS A 88 -26.06 -6.80 -20.59
N LYS A 89 -26.77 -5.75 -20.16
CA LYS A 89 -26.31 -4.84 -19.11
C LYS A 89 -26.17 -5.57 -17.77
N LEU A 90 -27.14 -6.41 -17.43
CA LEU A 90 -27.16 -7.21 -16.21
C LEU A 90 -25.99 -8.22 -16.20
N GLU A 91 -25.76 -8.93 -17.31
CA GLU A 91 -24.59 -9.81 -17.44
C GLU A 91 -23.26 -9.07 -17.32
N ARG A 92 -23.16 -7.87 -17.92
CA ARG A 92 -21.97 -7.02 -17.80
C ARG A 92 -21.74 -6.62 -16.34
N LEU A 93 -22.77 -6.13 -15.65
CA LEU A 93 -22.67 -5.73 -14.23
C LEU A 93 -22.31 -6.90 -13.33
N ARG A 94 -22.83 -8.11 -13.59
CA ARG A 94 -22.43 -9.33 -12.86
C ARG A 94 -20.94 -9.66 -13.04
N LYS A 95 -20.38 -9.43 -14.23
CA LYS A 95 -18.93 -9.61 -14.48
C LYS A 95 -18.12 -8.53 -13.78
N GLU A 96 -18.54 -7.27 -13.87
CA GLU A 96 -17.89 -6.15 -13.18
C GLU A 96 -17.91 -6.37 -11.65
N LEU A 97 -19.02 -6.83 -11.08
CA LEU A 97 -19.12 -7.17 -9.65
C LEU A 97 -18.06 -8.19 -9.24
N LYS A 98 -17.88 -9.27 -10.01
CA LYS A 98 -16.85 -10.29 -9.71
C LYS A 98 -15.44 -9.71 -9.74
N ILE A 99 -15.15 -8.81 -10.68
CA ILE A 99 -13.86 -8.12 -10.77
C ILE A 99 -13.63 -7.25 -9.54
N VAL A 100 -14.60 -6.40 -9.17
CA VAL A 100 -14.48 -5.50 -8.01
C VAL A 100 -14.38 -6.29 -6.71
N GLN A 101 -15.13 -7.39 -6.56
CA GLN A 101 -15.03 -8.26 -5.39
C GLN A 101 -13.66 -8.92 -5.27
N ALA A 102 -13.13 -9.48 -6.36
CA ALA A 102 -11.81 -10.10 -6.36
C ALA A 102 -10.71 -9.08 -5.99
N GLU A 103 -10.80 -7.87 -6.53
CA GLU A 103 -9.84 -6.81 -6.23
C GLU A 103 -9.97 -6.29 -4.80
N ALA A 104 -11.20 -6.12 -4.29
CA ALA A 104 -11.44 -5.78 -2.89
C ALA A 104 -10.89 -6.85 -1.95
N GLY A 105 -11.00 -8.13 -2.32
CA GLY A 105 -10.38 -9.25 -1.59
C GLY A 105 -8.86 -9.12 -1.53
N LYS A 106 -8.20 -8.85 -2.66
CA LYS A 106 -6.73 -8.63 -2.68
C LYS A 106 -6.30 -7.43 -1.84
N ARG A 107 -7.04 -6.31 -1.90
CA ARG A 107 -6.72 -5.12 -1.10
C ARG A 107 -6.79 -5.41 0.40
N LYS A 108 -7.76 -6.22 0.83
CA LYS A 108 -7.84 -6.69 2.23
C LYS A 108 -6.65 -7.57 2.58
N LEU A 109 -6.33 -8.56 1.75
CA LEU A 109 -5.18 -9.45 1.99
C LEU A 109 -3.85 -8.68 2.08
N LEU A 110 -3.64 -7.68 1.23
CA LEU A 110 -2.46 -6.82 1.30
C LEU A 110 -2.44 -5.94 2.55
N ALA A 111 -3.60 -5.43 2.97
CA ALA A 111 -3.72 -4.67 4.21
C ALA A 111 -3.44 -5.55 5.43
N ASP A 112 -3.97 -6.76 5.45
CA ASP A 112 -3.77 -7.75 6.51
C ASP A 112 -2.29 -8.18 6.56
N GLN A 113 -1.67 -8.42 5.40
CA GLN A 113 -0.24 -8.71 5.31
C GLN A 113 0.61 -7.54 5.84
N ALA A 114 0.30 -6.30 5.45
CA ALA A 114 1.01 -5.12 5.94
C ALA A 114 0.83 -4.92 7.46
N GLN A 115 -0.33 -5.31 8.03
CA GLN A 115 -0.53 -5.32 9.47
C GLN A 115 0.34 -6.39 10.15
N LEU A 116 0.36 -7.61 9.62
CA LEU A 116 1.20 -8.68 10.15
C LEU A 116 2.69 -8.34 10.08
N GLU A 117 3.15 -7.68 9.03
CA GLU A 117 4.53 -7.22 8.90
C GLU A 117 4.85 -6.16 9.95
N ARG A 118 3.96 -5.18 10.17
CA ARG A 118 4.11 -4.19 11.26
C ARG A 118 4.14 -4.84 12.64
N ASP A 119 3.24 -5.79 12.90
CA ASP A 119 3.19 -6.48 14.19
C ASP A 119 4.44 -7.35 14.39
N ARG A 120 4.94 -7.97 13.33
CA ARG A 120 6.20 -8.72 13.36
C ARG A 120 7.40 -7.82 13.65
N GLU A 121 7.44 -6.62 13.07
CA GLU A 121 8.45 -5.60 13.36
C GLU A 121 8.35 -5.08 14.79
N LEU A 122 7.13 -4.87 15.31
CA LEU A 122 6.93 -4.49 16.72
C LEU A 122 7.46 -5.57 17.67
N ILE A 123 7.16 -6.84 17.40
CA ILE A 123 7.63 -7.96 18.22
C ILE A 123 9.15 -8.11 18.12
N SER A 124 9.74 -7.95 16.93
CA SER A 124 11.20 -8.06 16.76
C SER A 124 11.93 -6.90 17.44
N ALA A 125 11.42 -5.67 17.33
CA ALA A 125 11.96 -4.50 18.00
C ALA A 125 11.90 -4.65 19.53
N GLN A 126 10.81 -5.20 20.08
CA GLN A 126 10.69 -5.46 21.52
C GLN A 126 11.71 -6.46 22.08
N ARG A 127 12.28 -7.34 21.25
CA ARG A 127 13.31 -8.30 21.69
C ARG A 127 14.67 -7.68 21.92
N THR A 128 14.92 -6.46 21.44
CA THR A 128 16.23 -5.80 21.52
C THR A 128 16.12 -4.49 22.30
N VAL A 129 17.15 -4.15 23.09
CA VAL A 129 17.17 -2.89 23.87
C VAL A 129 17.13 -1.68 22.94
N GLU A 130 17.83 -1.74 21.80
CA GLU A 130 17.84 -0.70 20.78
C GLU A 130 16.48 -0.54 20.11
N GLY A 131 15.81 -1.64 19.76
CA GLY A 131 14.46 -1.61 19.18
C GLY A 131 13.42 -1.05 20.14
N VAL A 132 13.49 -1.39 21.44
CA VAL A 132 12.64 -0.78 22.47
C VAL A 132 12.91 0.72 22.59
N LYS A 133 14.17 1.15 22.51
CA LYS A 133 14.54 2.57 22.52
C LYS A 133 13.93 3.32 21.32
N GLN A 134 14.03 2.76 20.11
CA GLN A 134 13.43 3.33 18.89
C GLN A 134 11.89 3.36 18.95
N LEU A 135 11.25 2.32 19.49
CA LEU A 135 9.80 2.31 19.72
C LEU A 135 9.37 3.38 20.73
N ASN A 136 10.15 3.58 21.79
CA ASN A 136 9.87 4.64 22.76
C ASN A 136 10.10 6.03 22.18
N GLU A 137 11.09 6.22 21.31
CA GLU A 137 11.35 7.49 20.62
C GLU A 137 10.26 7.83 19.60
N SER A 138 9.75 6.83 18.86
CA SER A 138 8.65 7.02 17.92
C SER A 138 7.29 7.22 18.61
N LYS A 139 7.03 6.51 19.72
CA LYS A 139 5.80 6.65 20.51
C LYS A 139 5.77 7.93 21.34
N TYR A 140 6.88 8.25 22.00
CA TYR A 140 7.04 9.48 22.78
C TYR A 140 7.96 10.39 22.00
N SER A 141 7.38 11.12 21.05
CA SER A 141 8.13 12.13 20.30
C SER A 141 8.84 13.06 21.28
N LEU A 142 10.03 13.54 20.90
CA LEU A 142 10.81 14.47 21.72
C LEU A 142 9.95 15.66 22.18
N VAL A 143 9.01 16.09 21.32
CA VAL A 143 8.07 17.18 21.58
C VAL A 143 7.14 16.85 22.75
N GLU A 144 6.55 15.66 22.83
CA GLU A 144 5.69 15.27 23.96
C GLU A 144 6.48 15.05 25.26
N ARG A 145 7.74 14.59 25.17
CA ARG A 145 8.63 14.47 26.33
C ARG A 145 9.01 15.83 26.92
N PHE A 146 9.25 16.84 26.10
CA PHE A 146 9.55 18.20 26.57
C PHE A 146 8.30 19.06 26.80
N ALA A 147 7.15 18.71 26.22
CA ALA A 147 5.89 19.40 26.47
C ALA A 147 5.18 18.93 27.74
N SER A 148 5.51 17.74 28.23
CA SER A 148 4.95 17.26 29.49
C SER A 148 5.70 17.90 30.65
N VAL A 149 4.97 18.72 31.42
CA VAL A 149 5.42 19.42 32.64
C VAL A 149 6.16 18.50 33.62
N TYR A 150 5.84 17.20 33.60
CA TYR A 150 6.44 16.18 34.46
C TYR A 150 7.87 15.77 34.08
N TYR A 151 8.34 16.02 32.86
CA TYR A 151 9.70 15.68 32.43
C TYR A 151 10.57 16.91 32.14
N ASP A 152 10.04 18.12 32.38
CA ASP A 152 10.81 19.36 32.32
C ASP A 152 11.65 19.52 33.61
N PRO A 153 12.99 19.61 33.52
CA PRO A 153 13.87 19.77 34.68
C PRO A 153 13.55 21.01 35.53
N ASN A 154 12.99 22.06 34.93
CA ASN A 154 12.66 23.30 35.64
C ASN A 154 11.32 23.23 36.37
N LEU A 155 10.32 22.55 35.80
CA LEU A 155 8.97 22.47 36.37
C LEU A 155 8.76 21.25 37.27
N ASN A 156 9.56 20.19 37.09
CA ASN A 156 9.59 19.02 37.98
C ASN A 156 11.02 18.68 38.43
N PRO A 157 11.66 19.54 39.24
CA PRO A 157 13.03 19.34 39.70
C PRO A 157 13.21 18.09 40.57
N PHE A 158 12.11 17.53 41.11
CA PHE A 158 12.13 16.35 41.97
C PHE A 158 11.86 15.05 41.22
N GLY A 159 11.65 15.10 39.89
CA GLY A 159 11.35 13.93 39.08
C GLY A 159 10.12 13.16 39.55
N ALA A 160 9.16 13.84 40.20
CA ALA A 160 7.97 13.19 40.73
C ALA A 160 7.21 12.55 39.56
N PRO A 161 6.89 11.24 39.60
CA PRO A 161 6.13 10.62 38.54
C PRO A 161 4.75 11.25 38.45
N ALA A 162 4.19 11.28 37.24
CA ALA A 162 2.84 11.78 37.03
C ALA A 162 1.83 11.03 37.93
N PRO A 163 0.85 11.73 38.53
CA PRO A 163 -0.13 11.14 39.42
C PRO A 163 -0.89 10.01 38.69
N GLY A 164 -0.92 8.83 39.29
CA GLY A 164 -1.54 7.63 38.72
C GLY A 164 -0.58 6.65 38.04
N GLN A 165 0.70 7.01 37.85
CA GLN A 165 1.72 6.03 37.48
C GLN A 165 2.33 5.36 38.72
N PRO A 166 2.61 4.04 38.69
CA PRO A 166 3.28 3.36 39.78
C PRO A 166 4.66 3.99 40.02
N ARG A 167 5.05 4.13 41.29
CA ARG A 167 6.38 4.64 41.65
C ARG A 167 7.43 3.78 40.94
N LEU A 168 8.28 4.41 40.12
CA LEU A 168 9.38 3.74 39.43
C LEU A 168 10.27 3.03 40.46
N TYR A 169 10.34 1.71 40.37
CA TYR A 169 11.36 0.91 41.01
C TYR A 169 12.66 1.15 40.25
N PHE A 170 13.74 1.49 40.96
CA PHE A 170 15.06 1.48 40.36
C PHE A 170 15.65 0.08 40.58
N ALA A 171 16.36 -0.42 39.59
CA ALA A 171 17.18 -1.61 39.76
C ALA A 171 18.51 -1.14 40.35
N ASP A 172 18.81 -1.58 41.56
CA ASP A 172 20.13 -1.43 42.14
C ASP A 172 21.17 -2.14 41.23
N PRO A 173 22.48 -1.80 41.30
CA PRO A 173 23.52 -2.47 40.51
C PRO A 173 23.53 -4.00 40.65
N ASP A 174 22.91 -4.53 41.71
CA ASP A 174 22.72 -5.95 41.98
C ASP A 174 21.46 -6.56 41.33
N GLY A 175 20.74 -5.80 40.50
CA GLY A 175 19.58 -6.27 39.73
C GLY A 175 18.28 -6.45 40.54
N ARG A 176 18.23 -6.00 41.79
CA ARG A 176 17.02 -6.07 42.61
C ARG A 176 16.18 -4.80 42.39
N THR A 177 14.89 -4.99 42.11
CA THR A 177 13.92 -3.90 41.99
C THR A 177 13.52 -3.44 43.39
N THR A 178 14.15 -2.38 43.87
CA THR A 178 13.87 -1.82 45.19
C THR A 178 13.07 -0.54 44.99
N THR A 179 11.95 -0.39 45.71
CA THR A 179 11.18 0.86 45.72
C THR A 179 12.13 1.96 46.17
N MET A 180 12.34 2.99 45.35
CA MET A 180 13.35 4.03 45.61
C MET A 180 13.25 4.50 47.07
N ASP A 181 14.29 4.20 47.84
CA ASP A 181 14.25 4.43 49.27
C ASP A 181 14.20 5.93 49.49
N SER A 182 13.11 6.36 50.09
CA SER A 182 12.71 7.76 49.98
C SER A 182 13.69 8.70 50.74
N ASN A 183 14.60 8.13 51.54
CA ASN A 183 15.73 8.77 52.20
C ASN A 183 16.91 9.12 51.27
N LEU A 184 16.99 8.49 50.09
CA LEU A 184 18.02 8.76 49.08
C LEU A 184 17.60 9.84 48.08
N ALA A 185 16.37 10.36 48.18
CA ALA A 185 15.92 11.49 47.37
C ALA A 185 16.79 12.72 47.69
N ILE A 186 17.39 13.30 46.66
CA ILE A 186 18.19 14.53 46.77
C ILE A 186 17.21 15.70 46.99
N VAL A 187 16.84 15.93 48.25
CA VAL A 187 16.04 17.09 48.66
C VAL A 187 17.01 18.24 48.96
N PRO A 188 16.86 19.42 48.33
CA PRO A 188 17.66 20.60 48.66
C PRO A 188 17.59 20.89 50.17
N LEU A 189 18.74 21.20 50.78
CA LEU A 189 18.91 21.39 52.23
C LEU A 189 17.86 22.32 52.87
N ARG A 190 17.35 23.30 52.11
CA ARG A 190 16.34 24.27 52.55
C ARG A 190 14.94 23.69 52.74
N LEU A 191 14.63 22.58 52.07
CA LEU A 191 13.32 21.93 52.08
C LEU A 191 13.29 20.64 52.91
N ARG A 192 14.45 20.16 53.35
CA ARG A 192 14.59 18.99 54.22
C ARG A 192 13.72 19.05 55.48
N PRO A 193 13.65 20.18 56.22
CA PRO A 193 12.86 20.26 57.46
C PRO A 193 11.35 20.00 57.23
N LYS A 194 10.78 20.59 56.16
CA LYS A 194 9.36 20.40 55.82
C LYS A 194 9.08 18.97 55.34
N PHE A 195 10.03 18.38 54.62
CA PHE A 195 9.91 17.03 54.10
C PHE A 195 10.00 15.97 55.22
N ASP A 196 10.81 16.23 56.25
CA ASP A 196 10.92 15.38 57.43
C ASP A 196 9.70 15.53 58.35
N GLU A 197 9.12 16.74 58.46
CA GLU A 197 7.86 17.00 59.18
C GLU A 197 6.66 16.25 58.56
N GLU A 198 6.49 16.28 57.24
CA GLU A 198 5.38 15.58 56.55
C GLU A 198 5.50 14.06 56.59
N ARG A 199 6.71 13.52 56.79
CA ARG A 199 6.92 12.08 56.95
C ARG A 199 6.52 11.52 58.31
N GLY A 200 6.23 12.37 59.29
CA GLY A 200 5.81 11.91 60.62
C GLY A 200 6.86 11.04 61.31
N ILE A 201 8.15 11.19 60.97
CA ILE A 201 9.25 10.52 61.68
C ILE A 201 9.58 11.37 62.92
N THR A 202 8.62 11.51 63.82
CA THR A 202 8.95 11.87 65.20
C THR A 202 9.61 10.64 65.83
N ASN A 203 10.84 10.80 66.31
CA ASN A 203 11.68 9.77 66.94
C ASN A 203 11.12 9.18 68.26
N GLU A 204 9.80 9.21 68.46
CA GLU A 204 9.15 8.57 69.58
C GLU A 204 8.58 7.22 69.13
N GLY A 205 9.34 6.17 69.46
CA GLY A 205 8.97 4.80 69.20
C GLY A 205 7.68 4.41 69.90
N THR A 206 6.58 4.41 69.17
CA THR A 206 5.38 3.67 69.54
C THR A 206 4.88 2.89 68.34
N GLY A 207 4.69 1.59 68.56
CA GLY A 207 4.42 0.53 67.58
C GLY A 207 3.62 0.95 66.36
N SER A 208 4.22 0.67 65.19
CA SER A 208 3.56 0.58 63.90
C SER A 208 2.46 -0.49 63.96
N MET A 209 1.29 -0.12 64.49
CA MET A 209 0.04 -0.82 64.21
C MET A 209 -0.18 -0.69 62.72
N GLY A 210 0.00 -1.80 62.01
CA GLY A 210 -0.21 -1.88 60.57
C GLY A 210 -1.62 -1.41 60.22
N ASN A 211 -1.72 -0.17 59.77
CA ASN A 211 -2.91 0.37 59.13
C ASN A 211 -3.13 -0.43 57.85
N LYS A 212 -3.89 -1.52 57.98
CA LYS A 212 -4.50 -2.23 56.87
C LYS A 212 -5.20 -1.17 56.03
N ARG A 213 -4.69 -0.96 54.81
CA ARG A 213 -5.24 0.02 53.89
C ARG A 213 -6.68 -0.39 53.62
N ARG A 214 -7.62 0.55 53.75
CA ARG A 214 -9.06 0.37 53.53
C ARG A 214 -9.42 -0.26 52.17
N TRP A 215 -8.48 -0.26 51.21
CA TRP A 215 -8.64 -0.89 49.90
C TRP A 215 -8.49 -2.41 49.90
N ASP A 216 -7.85 -3.00 50.92
CA ASP A 216 -7.61 -4.45 51.01
C ASP A 216 -8.75 -5.22 51.71
N GLN A 217 -9.80 -4.52 52.17
CA GLN A 217 -11.03 -5.12 52.72
C GLN A 217 -12.19 -5.09 51.72
N ARG A 218 -11.92 -5.40 50.44
CA ARG A 218 -13.01 -5.65 49.49
C ARG A 218 -13.49 -7.10 49.66
N GLU A 219 -14.19 -7.33 50.76
CA GLU A 219 -15.06 -8.50 50.87
C GLU A 219 -16.05 -8.51 49.70
N GLU A 220 -16.34 -9.72 49.23
CA GLU A 220 -17.29 -10.09 48.19
C GLU A 220 -18.70 -9.59 48.54
N SER A 221 -18.92 -8.29 48.36
CA SER A 221 -20.24 -7.70 48.43
C SER A 221 -20.95 -7.94 47.10
N THR A 222 -21.78 -8.98 47.10
CA THR A 222 -22.80 -9.29 46.11
C THR A 222 -23.83 -8.17 46.08
N HIS A 223 -23.46 -7.00 45.57
CA HIS A 223 -24.40 -5.91 45.34
C HIS A 223 -25.25 -6.24 44.10
N PRO A 224 -26.58 -6.06 44.16
CA PRO A 224 -27.44 -6.24 42.99
C PRO A 224 -27.05 -5.23 41.90
N LEU A 225 -26.90 -5.76 40.68
CA LEU A 225 -26.59 -5.03 39.45
C LEU A 225 -27.57 -3.86 39.26
N PHE A 226 -27.12 -2.65 39.54
CA PHE A 226 -27.78 -1.46 39.01
C PHE A 226 -27.63 -1.46 37.49
N PRO A 227 -28.69 -1.15 36.72
CA PRO A 227 -28.58 -1.00 35.27
C PRO A 227 -27.59 0.13 34.95
N PRO A 228 -26.74 -0.05 33.93
CA PRO A 228 -25.75 0.94 33.57
C PRO A 228 -26.44 2.28 33.23
N PRO A 229 -25.86 3.42 33.65
CA PRO A 229 -26.41 4.72 33.31
C PRO A 229 -26.47 4.88 31.78
N PRO A 230 -27.49 5.58 31.26
CA PRO A 230 -27.63 5.81 29.83
C PRO A 230 -26.39 6.51 29.30
N VAL A 231 -25.73 5.87 28.33
CA VAL A 231 -24.54 6.39 27.66
C VAL A 231 -24.87 7.77 27.07
N PRO A 232 -24.17 8.85 27.45
CA PRO A 232 -24.40 10.17 26.86
C PRO A 232 -24.16 10.07 25.35
N LYS A 233 -25.14 10.54 24.57
CA LYS A 233 -25.07 10.57 23.11
C LYS A 233 -23.81 11.34 22.72
N ARG A 234 -22.83 10.63 22.16
CA ARG A 234 -21.62 11.20 21.57
C ARG A 234 -22.05 12.15 20.45
N GLU A 235 -21.98 13.44 20.71
CA GLU A 235 -22.10 14.46 19.66
C GLU A 235 -20.97 14.23 18.65
N LYS A 236 -21.34 14.14 17.38
CA LYS A 236 -20.39 13.99 16.28
C LYS A 236 -19.46 15.21 16.28
N PRO A 237 -18.13 15.05 16.23
CA PRO A 237 -17.23 16.18 16.10
C PRO A 237 -17.54 16.91 14.78
N THR A 238 -17.85 18.19 14.91
CA THR A 238 -17.91 19.16 13.83
C THR A 238 -16.55 19.21 13.13
N SER A 239 -16.61 19.30 11.80
CA SER A 239 -15.48 19.33 10.86
C SER A 239 -14.36 20.28 11.28
N PRO A 240 -13.07 19.91 11.07
CA PRO A 240 -11.95 20.79 11.33
C PRO A 240 -11.95 22.01 10.40
N PRO A 241 -11.50 23.19 10.87
CA PRO A 241 -11.41 24.40 10.05
C PRO A 241 -10.33 24.28 8.95
N PRO A 242 -10.47 25.04 7.84
CA PRO A 242 -9.52 25.02 6.74
C PRO A 242 -8.14 25.53 7.17
N LYS A 243 -7.10 24.78 6.82
CA LYS A 243 -5.70 25.15 7.03
C LYS A 243 -5.36 26.37 6.15
N HIS A 244 -4.97 27.47 6.78
CA HIS A 244 -4.28 28.57 6.11
C HIS A 244 -2.85 28.10 5.74
N GLU A 245 -2.55 28.07 4.44
CA GLU A 245 -1.20 27.88 3.92
C GLU A 245 -0.36 29.13 4.17
N SER A 246 0.50 29.09 5.20
CA SER A 246 1.59 30.04 5.33
C SER A 246 2.74 29.62 4.42
N ARG A 247 2.82 30.29 3.28
CA ARG A 247 3.95 30.35 2.34
C ARG A 247 5.22 30.79 3.09
N VAL A 248 6.12 29.85 3.35
CA VAL A 248 7.50 30.15 3.77
C VAL A 248 8.37 30.17 2.52
N GLU A 249 8.87 31.36 2.20
CA GLU A 249 9.93 31.58 1.23
C GLU A 249 11.21 30.84 1.68
N GLN A 250 11.77 30.03 0.80
CA GLN A 250 13.18 29.66 0.87
C GLN A 250 13.89 30.19 -0.37
N LYS A 251 14.73 31.19 -0.11
CA LYS A 251 15.71 31.76 -1.03
C LYS A 251 16.90 30.81 -1.20
N ALA A 252 17.43 30.86 -2.41
CA ALA A 252 18.83 30.65 -2.81
C ALA A 252 19.37 29.22 -2.82
N VAL A 253 19.60 28.68 -4.03
CA VAL A 253 20.94 28.49 -4.59
C VAL A 253 20.88 28.81 -6.09
N LYS A 254 21.72 29.75 -6.52
CA LYS A 254 21.99 30.08 -7.92
C LYS A 254 23.17 29.23 -8.36
N GLU A 255 23.04 28.46 -9.42
CA GLU A 255 24.18 28.04 -10.22
C GLU A 255 23.86 28.17 -11.71
N ALA A 256 24.84 28.69 -12.44
CA ALA A 256 24.68 29.48 -13.64
C ALA A 256 24.71 28.61 -14.91
N VAL A 257 23.65 28.67 -15.71
CA VAL A 257 23.71 28.37 -17.14
C VAL A 257 23.28 29.62 -17.89
N LYS A 258 24.26 30.23 -18.54
CA LYS A 258 24.15 31.49 -19.29
C LYS A 258 23.62 31.17 -20.69
N GLU A 259 22.31 31.04 -20.83
CA GLU A 259 21.66 31.07 -22.14
C GLU A 259 21.18 32.48 -22.45
N GLU A 260 21.57 32.97 -23.63
CA GLU A 260 21.13 34.23 -24.22
C GLU A 260 19.60 34.29 -24.30
N LYS A 261 19.00 35.05 -23.38
CA LYS A 261 17.59 35.43 -23.46
C LYS A 261 17.44 36.43 -24.62
N LYS A 262 17.01 35.91 -25.77
CA LYS A 262 16.34 36.73 -26.78
C LYS A 262 15.08 37.30 -26.14
N GLU A 263 14.90 38.60 -26.27
CA GLU A 263 13.72 39.33 -25.77
C GLU A 263 12.49 38.81 -26.54
N ILE A 264 11.70 37.95 -25.90
CA ILE A 264 10.50 37.36 -26.51
C ILE A 264 9.37 38.38 -26.31
N ASP A 265 8.96 39.00 -27.41
CA ASP A 265 7.77 39.83 -27.51
C ASP A 265 6.53 39.00 -27.13
N LEU A 266 6.08 39.14 -25.88
CA LEU A 266 4.94 38.42 -25.28
C LEU A 266 3.59 38.75 -25.95
N SER A 267 3.56 39.71 -26.87
CA SER A 267 2.33 40.04 -27.62
C SER A 267 1.97 39.00 -28.68
N LYS A 268 2.88 38.07 -29.01
CA LYS A 268 2.65 37.03 -30.01
C LYS A 268 2.68 35.64 -29.38
N PRO A 269 1.63 34.81 -29.56
CA PRO A 269 1.66 33.43 -29.10
C PRO A 269 2.83 32.69 -29.78
N PRO A 270 3.50 31.78 -29.05
CA PRO A 270 4.63 31.05 -29.60
C PRO A 270 4.21 30.28 -30.87
N PRO A 271 5.06 30.25 -31.91
CA PRO A 271 4.74 29.52 -33.12
C PRO A 271 4.54 28.03 -32.79
N LEU A 272 3.45 27.46 -33.28
CA LEU A 272 3.18 26.05 -33.10
C LEU A 272 4.32 25.22 -33.72
N PRO A 273 4.78 24.14 -33.06
CA PRO A 273 5.82 23.29 -33.60
C PRO A 273 5.37 22.67 -34.93
N ALA A 274 6.32 22.51 -35.85
CA ALA A 274 6.03 21.92 -37.15
C ALA A 274 5.42 20.50 -36.99
N PRO A 275 4.38 20.15 -37.76
CA PRO A 275 3.74 18.85 -37.66
C PRO A 275 4.76 17.74 -37.98
N SER A 276 4.73 16.67 -37.18
CA SER A 276 5.66 15.56 -37.35
C SER A 276 5.49 14.86 -38.71
N LYS A 277 6.56 14.21 -39.20
CA LYS A 277 6.57 13.50 -40.49
C LYS A 277 5.45 12.44 -40.61
N SER A 278 4.96 11.90 -39.51
CA SER A 278 3.81 10.97 -39.46
C SER A 278 2.49 11.66 -39.76
N VAL A 279 2.25 12.86 -39.21
CA VAL A 279 1.05 13.68 -39.49
C VAL A 279 1.02 14.08 -40.97
N LEU A 280 2.17 14.49 -41.53
CA LEU A 280 2.27 14.82 -42.96
C LEU A 280 1.96 13.63 -43.87
N ARG A 281 2.36 12.41 -43.49
CA ARG A 281 2.02 11.18 -44.24
C ARG A 281 0.53 10.82 -44.13
N ALA A 282 -0.10 11.06 -42.99
CA ALA A 282 -1.52 10.81 -42.78
C ALA A 282 -2.39 11.81 -43.57
N ALA A 283 -2.02 13.10 -43.54
CA ALA A 283 -2.69 14.15 -44.31
C ALA A 283 -2.66 13.87 -45.83
N LYS A 284 -1.53 13.37 -46.34
CA LYS A 284 -1.40 12.99 -47.76
C LYS A 284 -2.31 11.82 -48.17
N ARG A 285 -2.87 11.06 -47.21
CA ARG A 285 -3.72 9.89 -47.48
C ARG A 285 -5.23 10.19 -47.49
N GLY A 286 -5.66 11.45 -47.34
CA GLY A 286 -7.04 11.88 -47.59
C GLY A 286 -8.13 11.24 -46.71
N LYS A 287 -7.76 10.53 -45.64
CA LYS A 287 -8.73 9.86 -44.75
C LYS A 287 -9.17 10.84 -43.66
N LYS A 288 -10.37 11.40 -43.82
CA LYS A 288 -10.99 12.36 -42.89
C LYS A 288 -11.16 11.85 -41.44
N ASN A 289 -10.98 10.55 -41.19
CA ASN A 289 -11.16 9.93 -39.86
C ASN A 289 -9.88 9.44 -39.18
N SER A 290 -8.67 9.66 -39.71
CA SER A 290 -7.43 9.16 -39.08
C SER A 290 -6.83 10.08 -38.01
N MET A 291 -7.50 11.18 -37.67
CA MET A 291 -6.97 12.18 -36.71
C MET A 291 -7.10 11.74 -35.25
N VAL A 292 -8.03 10.84 -34.93
CA VAL A 292 -8.35 10.47 -33.53
C VAL A 292 -7.35 9.47 -32.95
N ASP A 293 -6.71 8.62 -33.77
CA ASP A 293 -5.84 7.55 -33.28
C ASP A 293 -4.38 7.97 -33.02
N ILE A 294 -3.96 9.18 -33.43
CA ILE A 294 -2.56 9.61 -33.32
C ILE A 294 -2.27 10.28 -31.97
N TRP A 295 -3.27 10.88 -31.32
CA TRP A 295 -3.09 11.59 -30.06
C TRP A 295 -2.91 10.68 -28.83
N ALA A 296 -3.23 9.40 -28.92
CA ALA A 296 -3.05 8.47 -27.80
C ALA A 296 -1.63 7.85 -27.73
N SER A 297 -0.79 7.99 -28.77
CA SER A 297 0.45 7.20 -28.85
C SER A 297 1.72 7.89 -28.33
N GLN A 298 1.72 9.21 -28.16
CA GLN A 298 2.94 9.93 -27.76
C GLN A 298 3.04 10.11 -26.24
N ASP A 299 1.92 10.43 -25.58
CA ASP A 299 1.91 10.68 -24.12
C ASP A 299 1.92 9.39 -23.29
N GLU A 300 1.32 8.29 -23.77
CA GLU A 300 1.37 7.00 -23.06
C GLU A 300 2.77 6.36 -23.06
N LEU A 301 3.60 6.63 -24.08
CA LEU A 301 4.93 6.02 -24.20
C LEU A 301 5.97 6.71 -23.30
N VAL A 302 5.79 8.00 -23.01
CA VAL A 302 6.63 8.75 -22.06
C VAL A 302 6.28 8.39 -20.61
N TYR A 303 5.01 8.08 -20.32
CA TYR A 303 4.59 7.67 -18.98
C TYR A 303 5.10 6.27 -18.60
N GLU A 304 5.12 5.30 -19.52
CA GLU A 304 5.73 3.98 -19.24
C GLU A 304 7.25 4.06 -19.04
N GLN A 305 7.93 5.02 -19.65
CA GLN A 305 9.37 5.22 -19.47
C GLN A 305 9.71 5.95 -18.15
N ALA A 306 8.80 6.80 -17.64
CA ALA A 306 8.99 7.56 -16.41
C ALA A 306 8.58 6.81 -15.13
N VAL A 307 7.66 5.83 -15.21
CA VAL A 307 7.03 5.24 -14.01
C VAL A 307 7.61 3.89 -13.57
N GLY A 308 8.54 3.27 -14.32
CA GLY A 308 9.25 2.14 -13.72
C GLY A 308 9.94 1.18 -14.67
N GLY A 309 11.12 1.58 -15.13
CA GLY A 309 12.19 0.65 -15.49
C GLY A 309 12.88 0.03 -14.26
N GLY A 310 12.12 -0.26 -13.21
CA GLY A 310 12.59 -1.01 -12.05
C GLY A 310 12.40 -2.50 -12.32
N SER A 311 13.51 -3.18 -12.61
CA SER A 311 13.63 -4.63 -12.61
C SER A 311 12.97 -5.20 -11.34
N MET A 312 11.77 -5.75 -11.48
CA MET A 312 11.15 -6.63 -10.50
C MET A 312 11.27 -8.05 -11.05
N GLU A 313 12.51 -8.53 -11.17
CA GLU A 313 12.80 -9.96 -11.14
C GLU A 313 12.52 -10.48 -9.71
N GLY A 314 11.24 -10.52 -9.36
CA GLY A 314 10.75 -11.35 -8.28
C GLY A 314 10.77 -12.78 -8.79
N ILE A 315 11.73 -13.57 -8.32
CA ILE A 315 11.80 -15.02 -8.41
C ILE A 315 10.47 -15.56 -7.90
N PHE A 316 9.54 -15.82 -8.82
CA PHE A 316 8.33 -16.54 -8.54
C PHE A 316 8.73 -18.02 -8.65
N GLU A 317 9.11 -18.63 -7.53
CA GLU A 317 9.18 -20.09 -7.39
C GLU A 317 7.77 -20.64 -7.60
N GLN A 318 7.43 -20.85 -8.87
CA GLN A 318 6.42 -21.80 -9.26
C GLN A 318 7.01 -23.17 -8.97
N GLU A 319 6.60 -23.77 -7.84
CA GLU A 319 6.55 -25.23 -7.71
C GLU A 319 5.69 -25.75 -8.87
N ALA A 320 6.35 -25.98 -10.00
CA ALA A 320 5.80 -26.66 -11.14
C ALA A 320 5.57 -28.10 -10.70
N THR A 321 4.33 -28.41 -10.32
CA THR A 321 3.85 -29.78 -10.39
C THR A 321 4.15 -30.26 -11.81
N LYS A 322 5.12 -31.19 -11.92
CA LYS A 322 5.44 -31.91 -13.16
C LYS A 322 4.24 -32.77 -13.52
N GLU A 323 3.18 -32.14 -14.04
CA GLU A 323 2.17 -32.88 -14.78
C GLU A 323 2.85 -33.35 -16.06
N GLU A 324 3.14 -34.65 -16.11
CA GLU A 324 3.64 -35.31 -17.32
C GLU A 324 2.82 -34.84 -18.51
N HIS A 325 3.51 -34.27 -19.50
CA HIS A 325 2.86 -33.79 -20.71
C HIS A 325 2.30 -34.97 -21.49
N ILE A 326 1.07 -35.37 -21.17
CA ILE A 326 0.36 -36.42 -21.90
C ILE A 326 0.01 -35.86 -23.29
N PRO A 327 0.59 -36.40 -24.38
CA PRO A 327 0.35 -35.90 -25.72
C PRO A 327 -1.12 -36.05 -26.10
N ARG A 328 -1.61 -35.08 -26.89
CA ARG A 328 -3.04 -34.85 -27.13
C ARG A 328 -3.81 -36.09 -27.61
N TRP A 329 -3.18 -36.94 -28.42
CA TRP A 329 -3.76 -38.19 -28.92
C TRP A 329 -4.07 -39.21 -27.82
N LYS A 330 -3.32 -39.20 -26.71
CA LYS A 330 -3.53 -40.11 -25.57
C LYS A 330 -4.72 -39.67 -24.71
N ARG A 331 -5.00 -38.36 -24.62
CA ARG A 331 -6.21 -37.83 -23.94
C ARG A 331 -7.50 -38.17 -24.68
N ASP A 332 -7.49 -38.09 -26.00
CA ASP A 332 -8.69 -38.38 -26.80
C ASP A 332 -9.06 -39.87 -26.76
N ARG A 333 -8.05 -40.76 -26.61
CA ARG A 333 -8.26 -42.20 -26.41
C ARG A 333 -8.89 -42.52 -25.05
N MET A 334 -8.45 -41.86 -23.97
CA MET A 334 -9.02 -42.03 -22.63
C MET A 334 -10.47 -41.53 -22.51
N LYS A 335 -10.86 -40.52 -23.29
CA LYS A 335 -12.26 -40.06 -23.33
C LYS A 335 -13.17 -41.07 -24.03
N LYS A 336 -12.72 -41.69 -25.12
CA LYS A 336 -13.49 -42.73 -25.81
C LYS A 336 -13.68 -43.99 -24.98
N SER A 337 -12.69 -44.39 -24.16
CA SER A 337 -12.85 -45.57 -23.30
C SER A 337 -13.81 -45.35 -22.13
N LYS A 338 -13.99 -44.11 -21.65
CA LYS A 338 -14.98 -43.80 -20.61
C LYS A 338 -16.41 -43.76 -21.15
N GLN A 339 -16.61 -43.42 -22.42
CA GLN A 339 -17.93 -43.40 -23.04
C GLN A 339 -18.50 -44.83 -23.20
N ASN A 340 -17.65 -45.80 -23.57
CA ASN A 340 -18.08 -47.20 -23.79
C ASN A 340 -18.42 -48.00 -22.52
N VAL A 341 -18.12 -47.47 -21.32
CA VAL A 341 -18.43 -48.17 -20.05
C VAL A 341 -19.83 -47.83 -19.55
N VAL A 342 -20.43 -46.72 -20.02
CA VAL A 342 -21.78 -46.31 -19.60
C VAL A 342 -22.88 -47.05 -20.39
N ASP A 343 -22.60 -47.54 -21.58
CA ASP A 343 -23.60 -48.19 -22.45
C ASP A 343 -23.76 -49.71 -22.25
N ASN A 344 -23.00 -50.35 -21.35
CA ASN A 344 -23.09 -51.81 -21.10
C ASN A 344 -23.59 -52.16 -19.68
N GLY A 345 -24.20 -51.19 -18.98
CA GLY A 345 -24.60 -51.32 -17.57
C GLY A 345 -26.07 -51.63 -17.30
N ASP A 346 -26.90 -51.84 -18.32
CA ASP A 346 -28.31 -52.23 -18.18
C ASP A 346 -28.58 -53.53 -18.94
N VAL A 347 -28.38 -54.67 -18.26
CA VAL A 347 -29.06 -55.95 -18.51
C VAL A 347 -29.37 -56.60 -17.17
#